data_AF-A0A3D4CJP1-F1
#
_entry.id   AF-A0A3D4CJP1-F1
#
_cell.length_a   1.000
_cell.length_b   1.000
_cell.length_c   1.000
_cell.angle_alpha   90.00
_cell.angle_beta   90.00
_cell.angle_gamma   90.00
#
_symmetry.space_group_name_H-M   'P 1'
#
loop_
_entity.id
_entity.type
_entity.pdbx_description
1 polymer ?
#
loop_
_entity_poly.entity_id
_entity_poly.type
_entity_poly.pdbx_seq_one_letter_code
_entity_poly.pdbx_strand_id
1 'polypeptide(L)'
;MSKKQHEHDPLDDVVVDVEQVYSKTEEFIENNKKSLSVIVGAVVVLVGLYLAYNNFYQAPRETESKSNMYAAEQFFAKDSFNLAINGDGVNYYGFLDIIENYS
;
A
#
# COMPACT_ATOMS: atom_id res chain seq x y z
N MET A 1 -14.03 -60.25 -32.99
CA MET A 1 -15.19 -59.59 -32.35
C MET A 1 -14.71 -58.31 -31.68
N SER A 2 -15.45 -57.22 -31.92
CA SER A 2 -15.47 -55.88 -31.31
C SER A 2 -14.27 -55.38 -30.51
N LYS A 3 -13.60 -54.32 -31.03
CA LYS A 3 -12.82 -53.38 -30.22
C LYS A 3 -13.79 -52.73 -29.22
N LYS A 4 -13.63 -53.03 -27.92
CA LYS A 4 -14.32 -52.30 -26.85
C LYS A 4 -13.83 -50.86 -26.89
N GLN A 5 -14.71 -49.95 -27.33
CA GLN A 5 -14.51 -48.51 -27.19
C GLN A 5 -14.63 -48.18 -25.70
N HIS A 6 -13.60 -47.53 -25.16
CA HIS A 6 -13.65 -46.92 -23.84
C HIS A 6 -14.55 -45.68 -23.96
N GLU A 7 -15.72 -45.74 -23.34
CA GLU A 7 -16.60 -44.59 -23.15
C GLU A 7 -16.01 -43.77 -22.00
N HIS A 8 -15.42 -42.63 -22.32
CA HIS A 8 -14.81 -41.71 -21.35
C HIS A 8 -15.92 -40.78 -20.84
N ASP A 9 -16.26 -40.88 -19.55
CA ASP A 9 -17.25 -39.99 -18.92
C ASP A 9 -16.64 -38.58 -18.83
N PRO A 10 -17.27 -37.53 -19.36
CA PRO A 10 -16.76 -36.15 -19.27
C PRO A 10 -16.53 -35.69 -17.82
N LEU A 11 -17.15 -36.32 -16.83
CA LEU A 11 -16.87 -36.07 -15.41
C LEU A 11 -15.47 -36.54 -14.99
N ASP A 12 -14.99 -37.67 -15.52
CA ASP A 12 -13.66 -38.21 -15.22
C ASP A 12 -12.55 -37.32 -15.81
N ASP A 13 -12.75 -36.80 -17.02
CA ASP A 13 -11.79 -35.86 -17.63
C ASP A 13 -11.65 -34.57 -16.81
N VAL A 14 -12.75 -34.04 -16.28
CA VAL A 14 -12.74 -32.85 -15.42
C VAL A 14 -12.05 -33.13 -14.09
N VAL A 15 -12.32 -34.28 -13.46
CA VAL A 15 -11.68 -34.65 -12.19
C VAL A 15 -10.16 -34.83 -12.36
N VAL A 16 -9.73 -35.50 -13.43
CA VAL A 16 -8.31 -35.71 -13.75
C VAL A 16 -7.60 -34.39 -14.05
N ASP A 17 -8.23 -33.47 -14.79
CA ASP A 17 -7.65 -32.15 -15.08
C ASP A 17 -7.47 -31.32 -13.80
N VAL A 18 -8.47 -31.33 -12.92
CA VAL A 18 -8.42 -30.63 -11.63
C VAL A 18 -7.31 -31.21 -10.74
N GLU A 19 -7.23 -32.52 -10.59
CA GLU A 19 -6.21 -33.20 -9.79
C GLU A 19 -4.79 -32.96 -10.36
N GLN A 20 -4.65 -32.96 -11.68
CA GLN A 20 -3.37 -32.68 -12.34
C GLN A 20 -2.93 -31.22 -12.14
N VAL A 21 -3.86 -30.26 -12.13
CA VAL A 21 -3.57 -28.85 -11.83
C VAL A 21 -3.15 -28.65 -10.37
N TYR A 22 -3.81 -29.32 -9.43
CA TYR A 22 -3.41 -29.30 -8.02
C TYR A 22 -2.01 -29.90 -7.82
N SER A 23 -1.76 -31.08 -8.42
CA SER A 23 -0.45 -31.75 -8.34
C SER A 23 0.67 -30.89 -8.94
N LYS A 24 0.43 -30.23 -10.09
CA LYS A 24 1.39 -29.28 -10.66
C LYS A 24 1.62 -28.06 -9.78
N THR A 25 0.59 -27.61 -9.06
CA THR A 25 0.72 -26.49 -8.13
C THR A 25 1.51 -26.88 -6.89
N GLU A 26 1.27 -28.06 -6.32
CA GLU A 26 2.08 -28.61 -5.22
C GLU A 26 3.54 -28.79 -5.63
N GLU A 27 3.80 -29.42 -6.78
CA GLU A 27 5.15 -29.61 -7.30
C GLU A 27 5.86 -28.26 -7.54
N PHE A 28 5.13 -27.27 -8.06
CA PHE A 28 5.67 -25.92 -8.24
C PHE A 28 6.02 -25.25 -6.91
N ILE A 29 5.16 -25.37 -5.90
CA ILE A 29 5.40 -24.81 -4.56
C ILE A 29 6.57 -25.52 -3.88
N GLU A 30 6.63 -26.84 -3.95
CA GLU A 30 7.72 -27.65 -3.38
C GLU A 30 9.07 -27.27 -3.99
N ASN A 31 9.12 -27.21 -5.34
CA ASN A 31 10.33 -26.89 -6.09
C ASN A 31 10.77 -25.43 -5.89
N ASN A 32 9.85 -24.50 -5.65
CA ASN A 32 10.12 -23.08 -5.51
C ASN A 32 10.00 -22.55 -4.08
N LYS A 33 9.81 -23.42 -3.08
CA LYS A 33 9.52 -23.04 -1.68
C LYS A 33 10.48 -22.00 -1.13
N LYS A 34 11.78 -22.14 -1.43
CA LYS A 34 12.81 -21.19 -0.99
C LYS A 34 12.65 -19.82 -1.65
N SER A 35 12.40 -19.78 -2.96
CA SER A 35 12.17 -18.54 -3.71
C SER A 35 10.88 -17.87 -3.26
N LEU A 36 9.79 -18.63 -3.14
CA LEU A 36 8.48 -18.14 -2.71
C LEU A 36 8.54 -17.56 -1.29
N SER A 37 9.24 -18.23 -0.37
CA SER A 37 9.46 -17.71 0.99
C SER A 37 10.19 -16.37 1.01
N VAL A 38 11.21 -16.21 0.15
CA VAL A 38 11.96 -14.95 0.02
C VAL A 38 11.08 -13.86 -0.58
N ILE A 39 10.29 -14.17 -1.61
CA ILE A 39 9.36 -13.21 -2.23
C ILE A 39 8.33 -12.73 -1.21
N VAL A 40 7.71 -13.65 -0.46
CA VAL A 40 6.75 -13.30 0.60
C VAL A 40 7.42 -12.42 1.66
N GLY A 41 8.63 -12.79 2.11
CA GLY A 41 9.41 -11.97 3.03
C GLY A 41 9.69 -10.56 2.49
N ALA A 42 10.06 -10.45 1.21
CA ALA A 42 10.30 -9.17 0.57
C ALA A 42 9.03 -8.31 0.49
N VAL A 43 7.88 -8.90 0.17
CA VAL A 43 6.59 -8.19 0.17
C VAL A 43 6.25 -7.66 1.56
N VAL A 44 6.43 -8.48 2.61
CA VAL A 44 6.19 -8.05 4.00
C VAL A 44 7.09 -6.87 4.37
N VAL A 45 8.37 -6.91 3.98
CA VAL A 45 9.30 -5.80 4.21
C VAL A 45 8.87 -4.55 3.46
N LEU A 46 8.47 -4.65 2.19
CA LEU A 46 8.01 -3.51 1.40
C LEU A 46 6.76 -2.86 2.00
N VAL A 47 5.78 -3.67 2.41
CA VAL A 47 4.58 -3.18 3.09
C VAL A 47 4.94 -2.53 4.43
N GLY A 48 5.84 -3.16 5.19
CA GLY A 48 6.35 -2.59 6.45
C GLY A 48 7.01 -1.23 6.25
N LEU A 49 7.86 -1.09 5.22
CA LEU A 49 8.50 0.19 4.86
C LEU A 49 7.47 1.25 4.45
N TYR A 50 6.47 0.87 3.65
CA TYR A 50 5.40 1.79 3.24
C TYR A 50 4.59 2.28 4.44
N LEU A 51 4.15 1.36 5.31
CA LEU A 51 3.40 1.72 6.51
C LEU A 51 4.25 2.57 7.46
N ALA A 52 5.53 2.23 7.64
CA ALA A 52 6.44 3.01 8.45
C ALA A 52 6.60 4.43 7.91
N TYR A 53 6.83 4.59 6.60
CA TYR A 53 6.91 5.91 5.97
C TYR A 53 5.62 6.71 6.16
N ASN A 54 4.47 6.10 5.90
CA ASN A 54 3.19 6.79 6.03
C ASN A 54 2.89 7.21 7.47
N ASN A 55 3.13 6.34 8.45
CA ASN A 55 2.76 6.59 9.85
C ASN A 55 3.78 7.46 10.59
N PHE A 56 5.07 7.28 10.34
CA PHE A 56 6.12 8.04 11.04
C PHE A 56 6.55 9.32 10.33
N TYR A 57 6.27 9.47 9.03
CA TYR A 57 6.66 10.67 8.27
C TYR A 57 5.45 11.48 7.81
N GLN A 58 4.48 10.86 7.13
CA GLN A 58 3.35 11.60 6.54
C GLN A 58 2.30 12.02 7.58
N ALA A 59 1.89 11.11 8.47
CA ALA A 59 0.90 11.42 9.51
C ALA A 59 1.28 12.58 10.47
N PRO A 60 2.52 12.68 11.00
CA PRO A 60 2.92 13.84 11.79
C PRO A 60 2.95 15.13 10.95
N ARG A 61 3.42 15.06 9.70
CA ARG A 61 3.43 16.21 8.78
C ARG A 61 2.03 16.74 8.49
N GLU A 62 1.04 15.87 8.29
CA GLU A 62 -0.36 16.31 8.14
C GLU A 62 -0.88 17.01 9.39
N THR A 63 -0.55 16.50 10.57
CA THR A 63 -0.99 17.08 11.85
C THR A 63 -0.37 18.45 12.07
N GLU A 64 0.93 18.57 11.80
CA GLU A 64 1.67 19.83 11.88
C GLU A 64 1.15 20.86 10.87
N SER A 65 0.93 20.45 9.61
CA SER A 65 0.31 21.30 8.58
C SER A 65 -1.05 21.83 9.02
N LYS A 66 -1.93 20.96 9.55
CA LYS A 66 -3.25 21.36 10.07
C LYS A 66 -3.15 22.36 11.23
N SER A 67 -2.21 22.15 12.15
CA SER A 67 -1.99 23.07 13.27
C SER A 67 -1.52 24.45 12.80
N ASN A 68 -0.57 24.49 11.87
CA ASN A 68 -0.09 25.74 11.28
C ASN A 68 -1.17 26.44 10.45
N MET A 69 -1.96 25.68 9.68
CA MET A 69 -3.10 26.21 8.92
C MET A 69 -4.11 26.89 9.84
N TYR A 70 -4.44 26.26 10.96
CA TYR A 70 -5.33 26.84 11.96
C TYR A 70 -4.76 28.14 12.54
N ALA A 71 -3.46 28.19 12.86
CA ALA A 71 -2.83 29.42 13.33
C ALA A 71 -2.89 30.54 12.26
N ALA A 72 -2.59 30.21 11.00
CA ALA A 72 -2.68 31.16 9.89
C ALA A 72 -4.11 31.69 9.67
N GLU A 73 -5.13 30.83 9.77
CA GLU A 73 -6.55 31.22 9.75
C GLU A 73 -6.90 32.18 10.89
N GLN A 74 -6.38 31.94 12.10
CA GLN A 74 -6.59 32.83 13.25
C GLN A 74 -5.91 34.19 13.07
N PHE A 75 -4.71 34.24 12.47
CA PHE A 75 -4.08 35.50 12.11
C PHE A 75 -4.88 36.24 11.05
N PHE A 76 -5.42 35.53 10.06
CA PHE A 76 -6.30 36.11 9.04
C PHE A 76 -7.58 36.69 9.65
N ALA A 77 -8.23 35.96 10.56
CA ALA A 77 -9.44 36.41 11.25
C ALA A 77 -9.24 37.65 12.14
N LYS A 78 -7.99 37.94 12.52
CA LYS A 78 -7.60 39.13 13.30
C LYS A 78 -7.04 40.26 12.42
N ASP A 79 -7.31 40.24 11.11
CA ASP A 79 -6.78 41.19 10.11
C ASP A 79 -5.24 41.26 10.06
N SER A 80 -4.55 40.24 10.61
CA SER A 80 -3.09 40.15 10.62
C SER A 80 -2.59 39.42 9.37
N PHE A 81 -2.88 39.98 8.20
CA PHE A 81 -2.60 39.33 6.90
C PHE A 81 -1.12 38.99 6.69
N ASN A 82 -0.20 39.84 7.15
CA ASN A 82 1.23 39.58 7.00
C ASN A 82 1.67 38.33 7.79
N LEU A 83 1.12 38.14 9.00
CA LEU A 83 1.37 36.96 9.84
C LEU A 83 0.65 35.73 9.28
N ALA A 84 -0.56 35.89 8.72
CA ALA A 84 -1.28 34.79 8.09
C ALA A 84 -0.54 34.24 6.86
N ILE A 85 0.04 35.12 6.04
CA ILE A 85 0.72 34.74 4.79
C ILE A 85 2.14 34.21 5.06
N ASN A 86 2.91 34.91 5.91
CA ASN A 86 4.34 34.63 6.10
C ASN A 86 4.67 33.94 7.44
N GLY A 87 3.69 33.71 8.30
CA GLY A 87 3.89 33.17 9.64
C GLY A 87 4.50 34.19 10.60
N ASP A 88 4.80 33.73 11.81
CA ASP A 88 5.51 34.53 12.83
C ASP A 88 7.04 34.32 12.80
N GLY A 89 7.51 33.43 11.92
CA GLY A 89 8.92 33.10 11.72
C GLY A 89 9.58 32.32 12.87
N VAL A 90 8.81 31.95 13.91
CA VAL A 90 9.35 31.34 15.14
C VAL A 90 8.55 30.12 15.59
N ASN A 91 7.23 30.21 15.63
CA ASN A 91 6.34 29.17 16.19
C ASN A 91 5.34 28.62 15.17
N TYR A 92 4.93 29.43 14.18
CA TYR A 92 3.89 29.05 13.23
C TYR A 92 4.23 29.45 11.80
N TYR A 93 4.07 28.49 10.90
CA TYR A 93 4.17 28.68 9.47
C TYR A 93 2.97 29.47 8.93
N GLY A 94 3.23 30.34 7.96
CA GLY A 94 2.18 31.04 7.20
C GLY A 94 1.64 30.19 6.06
N PHE A 95 0.60 30.68 5.37
CA PHE A 95 0.03 29.99 4.21
C PHE A 95 1.06 29.67 3.13
N LEU A 96 2.04 30.54 2.89
CA LEU A 96 3.10 30.29 1.90
C LEU A 96 3.97 29.11 2.32
N ASP A 97 4.45 29.11 3.56
CA ASP A 97 5.29 28.05 4.10
C ASP A 97 4.56 26.71 4.11
N ILE A 98 3.25 26.71 4.43
CA ILE A 98 2.43 25.49 4.44
C ILE A 98 2.34 24.90 3.03
N ILE A 99 2.12 25.72 2.00
CA ILE A 99 2.05 25.26 0.62
C ILE A 99 3.41 24.73 0.17
N GLU A 100 4.51 25.44 0.46
CA GLU A 100 5.84 25.01 0.05
C GLU A 100 6.29 23.71 0.74
N ASN A 101 5.99 23.54 2.02
CA ASN A 101 6.48 22.42 2.81
C ASN A 101 5.55 21.20 2.83
N TYR A 102 4.28 21.33 2.41
CA TYR A 102 3.29 20.23 2.50
C TYR A 102 2.48 19.97 1.22
N SER A 103 2.78 20.66 0.10
CA SER A 103 2.21 20.35 -1.23
C SER A 103 2.94 19.21 -1.95
#